data_AF-A0A0C3EKJ3-F1
#
_entry.id   AF-A0A0C3EKJ3-F1
#
_cell.length_a   1.000
_cell.length_b   1.000
_cell.length_c   1.000
_cell.angle_alpha   90.00
_cell.angle_beta   90.00
_cell.angle_gamma   90.00
#
_symmetry.space_group_name_H-M   'P 1'
#
loop_
_entity.id
_entity.type
_entity.pdbx_description
1 polymer ?
#
loop_
_entity_poly.entity_id
_entity_poly.type
_entity_poly.pdbx_seq_one_letter_code
_entity_poly.pdbx_strand_id
1 'polypeptide(L)'
;LDIVEVARLHTGAVLANKFTKVLEEFGVADKGSDVSEDYEMIDVIGGDFDNDDIDGGVDEDTLMSVNNWADLERNICPVRTALAKIRKMAFKIINSPTLLLPVWDAACREAGLVVRRIPRDVPTCWNSSFNMASFVVDYCIPVDAMADKQRLGLGDYALDEHEWKVLEQLQNVLVVLKDATLFFSRGTPNLAMVIPAMDYIDKVFTTGMLNQQQFNPAIRSALGHAKNTLNKYYSLTDSSKVYRVVMGKQFIR
;
A
#
# COMPACT_ATOMS: atom_id res chain seq x y z
N LEU A 1 -7.25 -20.71 -16.65
CA LEU A 1 -8.22 -20.11 -15.73
C LEU A 1 -8.64 -18.79 -16.32
N ASP A 2 -9.88 -18.71 -16.79
CA ASP A 2 -10.45 -17.50 -17.37
C ASP A 2 -11.14 -16.68 -16.28
N ILE A 3 -11.35 -15.37 -16.50
CA ILE A 3 -12.04 -14.50 -15.55
C ILE A 3 -13.53 -14.81 -15.63
N VAL A 4 -14.07 -15.51 -14.62
CA VAL A 4 -15.50 -15.80 -14.54
C VAL A 4 -16.21 -14.66 -13.83
N GLU A 5 -17.00 -13.89 -14.59
CA GLU A 5 -17.87 -12.87 -14.00
C GLU A 5 -18.95 -13.54 -13.13
N VAL A 6 -19.05 -13.11 -11.87
CA VAL A 6 -20.09 -13.53 -10.94
C VAL A 6 -21.02 -12.36 -10.73
N ALA A 7 -22.31 -12.55 -10.98
CA ALA A 7 -23.32 -11.54 -10.69
C ALA A 7 -23.24 -11.12 -9.21
N ARG A 8 -23.52 -9.83 -8.94
CA ARG A 8 -23.31 -9.16 -7.65
C ARG A 8 -23.93 -9.90 -6.45
N LEU A 9 -23.31 -9.70 -5.28
CA LEU A 9 -23.58 -10.32 -3.97
C LEU A 9 -23.62 -11.85 -4.05
N HIS A 10 -22.45 -12.45 -3.90
CA HIS A 10 -22.25 -13.89 -3.84
C HIS A 10 -21.66 -14.26 -2.48
N THR A 11 -22.18 -15.33 -1.87
CA THR A 11 -21.62 -15.91 -0.65
C THR A 11 -20.35 -16.70 -0.98
N GLY A 12 -19.48 -16.91 0.02
CA GLY A 12 -18.25 -17.70 -0.15
C GLY A 12 -18.50 -19.09 -0.74
N ALA A 13 -19.64 -19.72 -0.41
CA ALA A 13 -20.06 -21.00 -0.96
C ALA A 13 -20.34 -20.97 -2.48
N VAL A 14 -20.92 -19.87 -3.00
CA VAL A 14 -21.19 -19.71 -4.44
C VAL A 14 -19.89 -19.52 -5.21
N LEU A 15 -18.95 -18.76 -4.62
CA LEU A 15 -17.63 -18.54 -5.21
C LEU A 15 -16.79 -19.83 -5.22
N ALA A 16 -16.81 -20.58 -4.11
CA ALA A 16 -16.15 -21.88 -4.02
C ALA A 16 -16.68 -22.87 -5.06
N ASN A 17 -18.00 -22.97 -5.22
CA ASN A 17 -18.62 -23.86 -6.21
C ASN A 17 -18.26 -23.46 -7.66
N LYS A 18 -18.24 -22.15 -7.96
CA LYS A 18 -17.75 -21.67 -9.26
C LYS A 18 -16.28 -22.03 -9.48
N PHE A 19 -15.43 -21.86 -8.48
CA PHE A 19 -14.02 -22.22 -8.55
C PHE A 19 -13.83 -23.72 -8.79
N THR A 20 -14.57 -24.58 -8.07
CA THR A 20 -14.55 -26.04 -8.27
C THR A 20 -14.95 -26.42 -9.70
N LYS A 21 -16.01 -25.83 -10.26
CA LYS A 21 -16.42 -26.09 -11.65
C LYS A 21 -15.35 -25.70 -12.67
N VAL A 22 -14.68 -24.56 -12.45
CA VAL A 22 -13.56 -24.17 -13.30
C VAL A 22 -12.41 -25.17 -13.16
N LEU A 23 -12.09 -25.66 -11.96
CA LEU A 23 -11.05 -26.68 -11.79
C LEU A 23 -11.42 -28.03 -12.45
N GLU A 24 -12.70 -28.41 -12.43
CA GLU A 24 -13.23 -29.58 -13.13
C GLU A 24 -13.13 -29.43 -14.66
N GLU A 25 -13.53 -28.28 -15.21
CA GLU A 25 -13.43 -27.96 -16.64
C GLU A 25 -12.00 -28.04 -17.16
N PHE A 26 -11.03 -27.65 -16.34
CA PHE A 26 -9.60 -27.73 -16.70
C PHE A 26 -8.97 -29.09 -16.36
N GLY A 27 -9.71 -30.06 -15.79
CA GLY A 27 -9.21 -31.39 -15.42
C GLY A 27 -8.18 -31.37 -14.27
N VAL A 28 -8.24 -30.35 -13.41
CA VAL A 28 -7.27 -30.10 -12.32
C VAL A 28 -7.92 -30.22 -10.93
N ALA A 29 -9.19 -30.64 -10.85
CA ALA A 29 -9.94 -30.75 -9.59
C ALA A 29 -9.18 -31.55 -8.51
N ASP A 30 -8.54 -32.67 -8.87
CA ASP A 30 -7.78 -33.52 -7.95
C ASP A 30 -6.39 -32.98 -7.56
N LYS A 31 -5.92 -31.88 -8.16
CA LYS A 31 -4.59 -31.29 -7.89
C LYS A 31 -4.65 -30.03 -7.03
N GLY A 32 -5.85 -29.61 -6.61
CA GLY A 32 -6.06 -28.38 -5.82
C GLY A 32 -5.68 -28.50 -4.34
N SER A 33 -5.47 -29.71 -3.83
CA SER A 33 -5.21 -29.94 -2.39
C SER A 33 -3.90 -29.34 -1.89
N ASP A 34 -2.93 -29.05 -2.77
CA ASP A 34 -1.59 -28.56 -2.38
C ASP A 34 -1.47 -27.02 -2.35
N VAL A 35 -2.54 -26.27 -2.68
CA VAL A 35 -2.45 -24.81 -2.92
C VAL A 35 -3.10 -23.95 -1.82
N SER A 36 -3.73 -24.53 -0.80
CA SER A 36 -4.49 -23.72 0.18
C SER A 36 -4.61 -24.35 1.58
N GLU A 37 -3.51 -24.43 2.33
CA GLU A 37 -3.59 -24.79 3.77
C GLU A 37 -3.42 -23.61 4.76
N ASP A 38 -3.20 -22.37 4.31
CA ASP A 38 -2.87 -21.26 5.24
C ASP A 38 -3.83 -20.05 5.17
N TYR A 39 -5.15 -20.27 5.17
CA TYR A 39 -6.13 -19.19 5.39
C TYR A 39 -7.27 -19.66 6.30
N GLU A 40 -7.20 -19.33 7.60
CA GLU A 40 -8.34 -19.46 8.52
C GLU A 40 -9.38 -18.35 8.22
N MET A 41 -10.64 -18.77 8.07
CA MET A 41 -11.78 -17.94 7.68
C MET A 41 -12.54 -17.55 8.96
N ILE A 42 -12.64 -16.26 9.27
CA ILE A 42 -13.44 -15.74 10.40
C ILE A 42 -14.85 -15.37 9.91
N ASP A 43 -15.85 -16.07 10.45
CA ASP A 43 -17.28 -15.83 10.23
C ASP A 43 -17.73 -14.52 10.89
N VAL A 44 -18.40 -13.64 10.13
CA VAL A 44 -19.02 -12.41 10.63
C VAL A 44 -20.48 -12.69 10.96
N ILE A 45 -20.83 -12.77 12.25
CA ILE A 45 -22.23 -12.68 12.68
C ILE A 45 -22.57 -11.19 12.85
N GLY A 46 -23.60 -10.76 12.13
CA GLY A 46 -24.04 -9.38 12.06
C GLY A 46 -24.64 -8.82 13.35
N GLY A 47 -24.47 -7.51 13.50
CA GLY A 47 -25.16 -6.66 14.47
C GLY A 47 -24.72 -5.21 14.25
N ASP A 48 -25.65 -4.35 13.86
CA ASP A 48 -25.49 -2.89 13.66
C ASP A 48 -24.81 -2.24 14.87
N PHE A 49 -23.63 -1.64 14.67
CA PHE A 49 -23.15 -0.51 15.48
C PHE A 49 -22.20 0.35 14.63
N ASP A 50 -22.58 1.62 14.42
CA ASP A 50 -21.67 2.69 14.02
C ASP A 50 -20.51 2.76 15.02
N ASN A 51 -19.29 2.43 14.58
CA ASN A 51 -18.07 2.94 15.20
C ASN A 51 -16.87 2.74 14.27
N ASP A 52 -16.20 3.86 13.99
CA ASP A 52 -14.84 3.90 13.47
C ASP A 52 -13.89 3.17 14.46
N ASP A 53 -12.83 2.56 13.92
CA ASP A 53 -11.79 1.76 14.61
C ASP A 53 -12.19 0.37 15.14
N ILE A 54 -12.04 -0.67 14.30
CA ILE A 54 -11.56 -1.99 14.73
C ILE A 54 -10.61 -2.54 13.65
N ASP A 55 -9.31 -2.39 13.91
CA ASP A 55 -8.21 -3.10 13.25
C ASP A 55 -8.15 -4.53 13.83
N GLY A 56 -8.65 -5.51 13.07
CA GLY A 56 -8.57 -6.93 13.40
C GLY A 56 -7.24 -7.52 12.96
N GLY A 57 -6.15 -7.09 13.60
CA GLY A 57 -4.83 -7.70 13.48
C GLY A 57 -4.67 -8.85 14.48
N VAL A 58 -4.22 -10.01 14.00
CA VAL A 58 -3.91 -11.18 14.83
C VAL A 58 -2.80 -10.82 15.83
N ASP A 59 -3.14 -10.88 17.13
CA ASP A 59 -2.23 -10.69 18.26
C ASP A 59 -1.35 -11.95 18.42
N GLU A 60 -0.03 -11.78 18.43
CA GLU A 60 0.93 -12.44 19.36
C GLU A 60 2.37 -12.01 18.99
N ASP A 61 2.77 -10.80 19.37
CA ASP A 61 4.17 -10.49 19.70
C ASP A 61 4.26 -9.24 20.61
N THR A 62 3.64 -9.37 21.78
CA THR A 62 3.38 -8.32 22.79
C THR A 62 4.62 -7.87 23.57
N LEU A 63 5.86 -8.13 23.11
CA LEU A 63 7.06 -7.94 23.96
C LEU A 63 8.31 -7.35 23.29
N MET A 64 8.23 -6.73 22.11
CA MET A 64 9.35 -5.92 21.58
C MET A 64 9.11 -4.42 21.78
N SER A 65 9.24 -4.01 23.05
CA SER A 65 9.38 -2.65 23.59
C SER A 65 8.24 -1.66 23.31
N VAL A 66 7.29 -1.59 24.26
CA VAL A 66 6.31 -0.50 24.41
C VAL A 66 6.96 0.90 24.39
N ASN A 67 8.22 1.01 24.82
CA ASN A 67 8.97 2.27 24.78
C ASN A 67 9.35 2.70 23.36
N ASN A 68 9.55 1.74 22.44
CA ASN A 68 9.95 2.02 21.07
C ASN A 68 8.74 2.43 20.18
N TRP A 69 7.55 1.92 20.49
CA TRP A 69 6.32 2.26 19.75
C TRP A 69 5.81 3.67 20.02
N ALA A 70 5.87 4.16 21.26
CA ALA A 70 5.45 5.53 21.56
C ALA A 70 6.36 6.57 20.87
N ASP A 71 7.67 6.30 20.87
CA ASP A 71 8.65 7.11 20.15
C ASP A 71 8.48 7.00 18.64
N LEU A 72 8.19 5.80 18.11
CA LEU A 72 7.85 5.60 16.71
C LEU A 72 6.60 6.37 16.30
N GLU A 73 5.52 6.24 17.08
CA GLU A 73 4.24 6.87 16.81
C GLU A 73 4.37 8.39 16.79
N ARG A 74 5.14 8.94 17.75
CA ARG A 74 5.50 10.35 17.79
C ARG A 74 6.30 10.77 16.55
N ASN A 75 7.22 9.92 16.10
CA ASN A 75 8.06 10.19 14.94
C ASN A 75 7.28 10.05 13.61
N ILE A 76 6.32 9.13 13.49
CA ILE A 76 5.53 8.89 12.27
C ILE A 76 4.32 9.82 12.17
N CYS A 77 3.88 10.42 13.28
CA CYS A 77 2.74 11.35 13.31
C CYS A 77 2.74 12.42 12.20
N PRO A 78 3.88 13.07 11.85
CA PRO A 78 3.95 14.00 10.72
C PRO A 78 3.61 13.34 9.37
N VAL A 79 4.12 12.14 9.12
CA VAL A 79 3.84 11.36 7.89
C VAL A 79 2.33 11.06 7.79
N ARG A 80 1.75 10.57 8.89
CA ARG A 80 0.32 10.23 8.93
C ARG A 80 -0.57 11.45 8.77
N THR A 81 -0.18 12.57 9.37
CA THR A 81 -0.92 13.85 9.28
C THR A 81 -0.90 14.38 7.84
N ALA A 82 0.26 14.42 7.20
CA ALA A 82 0.39 14.84 5.81
C ALA A 82 -0.45 13.96 4.86
N LEU A 83 -0.37 12.63 5.00
CA LEU A 83 -1.20 11.70 4.21
C LEU A 83 -2.70 11.89 4.47
N ALA A 84 -3.11 12.12 5.71
CA ALA A 84 -4.50 12.36 6.06
C ALA A 84 -5.05 13.67 5.47
N LYS A 85 -4.25 14.76 5.50
CA LYS A 85 -4.60 16.03 4.85
C LYS A 85 -4.81 15.84 3.36
N ILE A 86 -3.86 15.19 2.68
CA ILE A 86 -3.95 14.91 1.24
C ILE A 86 -5.19 14.06 0.92
N ARG A 87 -5.43 12.99 1.68
CA ARG A 87 -6.57 12.11 1.46
C ARG A 87 -7.90 12.87 1.55
N LYS A 88 -8.05 13.73 2.58
CA LYS A 88 -9.26 14.53 2.79
C LYS A 88 -9.44 15.58 1.70
N MET A 89 -8.36 16.25 1.29
CA MET A 89 -8.39 17.21 0.19
C MET A 89 -8.75 16.55 -1.14
N ALA A 90 -8.09 15.43 -1.49
CA ALA A 90 -8.38 14.66 -2.69
C ALA A 90 -9.85 14.22 -2.71
N PHE A 91 -10.37 13.71 -1.59
CA PHE A 91 -11.77 13.34 -1.45
C PHE A 91 -12.72 14.53 -1.70
N LYS A 92 -12.46 15.69 -1.09
CA LYS A 92 -13.27 16.91 -1.30
C LYS A 92 -13.26 17.36 -2.75
N ILE A 93 -12.07 17.42 -3.38
CA ILE A 93 -11.92 17.82 -4.78
C ILE A 93 -12.66 16.84 -5.69
N ILE A 94 -12.50 15.53 -5.47
CA ILE A 94 -13.11 14.50 -6.33
C ILE A 94 -14.63 14.57 -6.29
N ASN A 95 -15.21 14.79 -5.09
CA ASN A 95 -16.65 14.78 -4.86
C ASN A 95 -17.34 16.14 -5.06
N SER A 96 -16.62 17.18 -5.48
CA SER A 96 -17.19 18.50 -5.76
C SER A 96 -17.00 18.89 -7.23
N PRO A 97 -17.77 18.29 -8.16
CA PRO A 97 -17.61 18.45 -9.61
C PRO A 97 -17.92 19.88 -10.09
N THR A 98 -18.74 20.63 -9.37
CA THR A 98 -19.21 21.96 -9.78
C THR A 98 -18.40 23.10 -9.18
N LEU A 99 -17.80 22.91 -8.00
CA LEU A 99 -17.08 23.98 -7.29
C LEU A 99 -15.57 23.76 -7.31
N LEU A 100 -15.08 22.58 -6.90
CA LEU A 100 -13.64 22.36 -6.73
C LEU A 100 -12.95 21.81 -7.98
N LEU A 101 -13.62 20.98 -8.80
CA LEU A 101 -13.04 20.49 -10.07
C LEU A 101 -12.61 21.62 -11.00
N PRO A 102 -13.49 22.59 -11.33
CA PRO A 102 -13.12 23.60 -12.32
C PRO A 102 -11.95 24.45 -11.84
N VAL A 103 -11.85 24.68 -10.53
CA VAL A 103 -10.76 25.43 -9.90
C VAL A 103 -9.46 24.60 -9.89
N TRP A 104 -9.55 23.29 -9.66
CA TRP A 104 -8.42 22.37 -9.80
C TRP A 104 -7.90 22.34 -11.24
N ASP A 105 -8.79 22.22 -12.22
CA ASP A 105 -8.43 22.19 -13.63
C ASP A 105 -7.78 23.50 -14.07
N ALA A 106 -8.29 24.64 -13.59
CA ALA A 106 -7.69 25.95 -13.80
C ALA A 106 -6.29 26.05 -13.17
N ALA A 107 -6.13 25.64 -11.91
CA ALA A 107 -4.84 25.64 -11.22
C ALA A 107 -3.81 24.75 -11.93
N CYS A 108 -4.22 23.57 -12.43
CA CYS A 108 -3.34 22.72 -13.23
C CYS A 108 -2.88 23.40 -14.51
N ARG A 109 -3.78 24.09 -15.23
CA ARG A 109 -3.45 24.82 -16.47
C ARG A 109 -2.56 26.01 -16.21
N GLU A 110 -2.80 26.77 -15.14
CA GLU A 110 -1.97 27.90 -14.71
C GLU A 110 -0.54 27.44 -14.37
N ALA A 111 -0.40 26.27 -13.75
CA ALA A 111 0.89 25.64 -13.48
C ALA A 111 1.55 25.00 -14.72
N GLY A 112 0.91 25.03 -15.90
CA GLY A 112 1.41 24.40 -17.13
C GLY A 112 1.37 22.87 -17.12
N LEU A 113 0.62 22.26 -16.20
CA LEU A 113 0.50 20.81 -16.03
C LEU A 113 -0.68 20.24 -16.81
N VAL A 114 -0.56 18.97 -17.23
CA VAL A 114 -1.70 18.24 -17.82
C VAL A 114 -2.75 18.02 -16.75
N VAL A 115 -3.99 18.43 -17.02
CA VAL A 115 -5.12 18.24 -16.12
C VAL A 115 -5.35 16.75 -15.89
N ARG A 116 -5.11 16.29 -14.67
CA ARG A 116 -5.37 14.92 -14.22
C ARG A 116 -6.08 14.95 -12.88
N ARG A 117 -6.88 13.92 -12.61
CA ARG A 117 -7.55 13.74 -11.32
C ARG A 117 -6.56 13.16 -10.33
N ILE A 118 -6.59 13.65 -9.09
CA ILE A 118 -5.82 13.07 -7.99
C ILE A 118 -6.27 11.61 -7.80
N PRO A 119 -5.35 10.63 -7.81
CA PRO A 119 -5.70 9.24 -7.51
C PRO A 119 -6.32 9.12 -6.12
N ARG A 120 -7.41 8.35 -6.01
CA ARG A 120 -8.03 8.07 -4.71
C ARG A 120 -7.18 7.07 -3.94
N ASP A 121 -7.00 7.34 -2.66
CA ASP A 121 -6.45 6.37 -1.73
C ASP A 121 -7.50 5.33 -1.33
N VAL A 122 -7.17 4.05 -1.50
CA VAL A 122 -8.06 2.90 -1.31
C VAL A 122 -7.38 1.93 -0.33
N PRO A 123 -7.87 1.81 0.92
CA PRO A 123 -7.18 1.02 1.96
C PRO A 123 -6.86 -0.43 1.56
N THR A 124 -7.72 -1.05 0.74
CA THR A 124 -7.56 -2.43 0.28
C THR A 124 -6.58 -2.59 -0.88
N CYS A 125 -6.00 -1.50 -1.40
CA CYS A 125 -5.09 -1.50 -2.54
C CYS A 125 -3.68 -1.07 -2.12
N TRP A 126 -2.73 -2.01 -2.12
CA TRP A 126 -1.41 -1.84 -1.51
C TRP A 126 -0.56 -0.67 -2.05
N ASN A 127 -0.88 -0.15 -3.25
CA ASN A 127 -0.17 0.95 -3.89
C ASN A 127 -0.92 2.29 -3.90
N SER A 128 -2.15 2.37 -3.38
CA SER A 128 -2.98 3.58 -3.51
C SER A 128 -2.40 4.78 -2.77
N SER A 129 -1.93 4.58 -1.53
CA SER A 129 -1.29 5.61 -0.71
C SER A 129 -0.07 6.20 -1.41
N PHE A 130 0.77 5.31 -1.98
CA PHE A 130 1.94 5.73 -2.76
C PHE A 130 1.54 6.52 -4.00
N ASN A 131 0.59 6.02 -4.78
CA ASN A 131 0.18 6.66 -6.04
C ASN A 131 -0.41 8.05 -5.78
N MET A 132 -1.19 8.22 -4.71
CA MET A 132 -1.73 9.51 -4.30
C MET A 132 -0.62 10.45 -3.84
N ALA A 133 0.28 10.01 -2.96
CA ALA A 133 1.38 10.84 -2.46
C ALA A 133 2.32 11.27 -3.60
N SER A 134 2.73 10.33 -4.47
CA SER A 134 3.56 10.61 -5.64
C SER A 134 2.91 11.63 -6.57
N PHE A 135 1.61 11.47 -6.85
CA PHE A 135 0.89 12.42 -7.69
C PHE A 135 0.86 13.81 -7.08
N VAL A 136 0.65 13.91 -5.76
CA VAL A 136 0.54 15.20 -5.07
C VAL A 136 1.87 15.92 -4.98
N VAL A 137 2.98 15.20 -4.82
CA VAL A 137 4.32 15.78 -4.93
C VAL A 137 4.56 16.32 -6.35
N ASP A 138 4.22 15.56 -7.39
CA ASP A 138 4.36 16.00 -8.79
C ASP A 138 3.48 17.21 -9.12
N TYR A 139 2.34 17.34 -8.44
CA TYR A 139 1.34 18.41 -8.60
C TYR A 139 1.37 19.39 -7.41
N CYS A 140 2.53 19.64 -6.81
CA CYS A 140 2.64 20.49 -5.62
C CYS A 140 2.07 21.91 -5.83
N ILE A 141 2.39 22.55 -6.97
CA ILE A 141 1.94 23.92 -7.31
C ILE A 141 0.40 24.05 -7.31
N PRO A 142 -0.37 23.27 -8.08
CA PRO A 142 -1.82 23.38 -8.06
C PRO A 142 -2.43 22.92 -6.73
N VAL A 143 -1.79 22.00 -6.00
CA VAL A 143 -2.22 21.60 -4.67
C VAL A 143 -2.11 22.75 -3.67
N ASP A 144 -0.98 23.43 -3.64
CA ASP A 144 -0.72 24.58 -2.78
C ASP A 144 -1.68 25.73 -3.10
N ALA A 145 -1.84 26.06 -4.39
CA ALA A 145 -2.77 27.07 -4.85
C ALA A 145 -4.25 26.79 -4.50
N MET A 146 -4.62 25.51 -4.33
CA MET A 146 -5.96 25.11 -3.89
C MET A 146 -6.13 25.27 -2.38
N ALA A 147 -5.08 25.00 -1.60
CA ALA A 147 -5.08 25.17 -0.16
C ALA A 147 -5.08 26.65 0.25
N ASP A 148 -4.34 27.50 -0.47
CA ASP A 148 -4.25 28.94 -0.24
C ASP A 148 -5.58 29.68 -0.43
N LYS A 149 -6.47 29.14 -1.28
CA LYS A 149 -7.77 29.75 -1.55
C LYS A 149 -8.71 29.50 -0.37
N GLN A 150 -8.69 30.41 0.61
CA GLN A 150 -9.50 30.36 1.84
C GLN A 150 -11.00 30.13 1.59
N ARG A 151 -11.53 30.56 0.44
CA ARG A 151 -12.94 30.36 0.03
C ARG A 151 -13.32 28.93 -0.33
N LEU A 152 -12.35 28.05 -0.57
CA LEU A 152 -12.60 26.66 -0.98
C LEU A 152 -12.79 25.71 0.21
N GLY A 153 -12.59 26.17 1.45
CA GLY A 153 -12.65 25.31 2.64
C GLY A 153 -11.58 24.21 2.63
N LEU A 154 -10.45 24.49 1.98
CA LEU A 154 -9.29 23.61 1.85
C LEU A 154 -8.05 24.09 2.64
N GLY A 155 -8.10 25.28 3.24
CA GLY A 155 -6.97 25.85 3.98
C GLY A 155 -6.50 24.98 5.15
N ASP A 156 -7.40 24.25 5.81
CA ASP A 156 -7.05 23.31 6.88
C ASP A 156 -6.19 22.12 6.41
N TYR A 157 -6.11 21.89 5.09
CA TYR A 157 -5.29 20.84 4.47
C TYR A 157 -4.02 21.39 3.82
N ALA A 158 -3.70 22.67 4.01
CA ALA A 158 -2.41 23.21 3.63
C ALA A 158 -1.29 22.38 4.23
N LEU A 159 -0.34 22.01 3.38
CA LEU A 159 0.85 21.28 3.76
C LEU A 159 1.95 22.29 4.03
N ASP A 160 2.59 22.18 5.18
CA ASP A 160 3.77 23.00 5.47
C ASP A 160 5.04 22.45 4.77
N GLU A 161 6.11 23.23 4.79
CA GLU A 161 7.40 22.86 4.17
C GLU A 161 7.95 21.52 4.71
N HIS A 162 7.72 21.23 5.99
CA HIS A 162 8.17 19.99 6.62
C HIS A 162 7.35 18.80 6.13
N GLU A 163 6.02 18.93 6.07
CA GLU A 163 5.11 17.91 5.57
C GLU A 163 5.40 17.58 4.09
N TRP A 164 5.64 18.59 3.25
CA TRP A 164 6.08 18.39 1.86
C TRP A 164 7.37 17.58 1.77
N LYS A 165 8.39 17.99 2.53
CA LYS A 165 9.68 17.28 2.56
C LYS A 165 9.55 15.84 3.05
N VAL A 166 8.69 15.59 4.03
CA VAL A 166 8.42 14.24 4.53
C VAL A 166 7.72 13.39 3.47
N LEU A 167 6.80 13.95 2.69
CA LEU A 167 6.12 13.24 1.60
C LEU A 167 7.08 12.88 0.45
N GLU A 168 7.97 13.79 0.07
CA GLU A 168 9.03 13.52 -0.91
C GLU A 168 9.94 12.37 -0.43
N GLN A 169 10.36 12.42 0.83
CA GLN A 169 11.16 11.33 1.42
C GLN A 169 10.40 10.01 1.44
N LEU A 170 9.11 10.03 1.78
CA LEU A 170 8.25 8.86 1.79
C LEU A 170 8.12 8.27 0.38
N GLN A 171 7.88 9.10 -0.64
CA GLN A 171 7.84 8.67 -2.03
C GLN A 171 9.14 7.99 -2.44
N ASN A 172 10.29 8.59 -2.11
CA ASN A 172 11.59 8.03 -2.46
C ASN A 172 11.85 6.65 -1.86
N VAL A 173 11.37 6.37 -0.64
CA VAL A 173 11.59 5.07 0.01
C VAL A 173 10.56 4.01 -0.38
N LEU A 174 9.35 4.42 -0.74
CA LEU A 174 8.27 3.49 -1.11
C LEU A 174 8.30 3.07 -2.59
N VAL A 175 9.05 3.79 -3.45
CA VAL A 175 9.13 3.47 -4.88
C VAL A 175 9.56 2.02 -5.13
N VAL A 176 10.46 1.49 -4.31
CA VAL A 176 10.95 0.10 -4.42
C VAL A 176 9.82 -0.92 -4.22
N LEU A 177 8.86 -0.64 -3.34
CA LEU A 177 7.71 -1.52 -3.10
C LEU A 177 6.72 -1.49 -4.26
N LYS A 178 6.52 -0.30 -4.86
CA LYS A 178 5.72 -0.18 -6.07
C LYS A 178 6.37 -0.90 -7.23
N ASP A 179 7.68 -0.74 -7.43
CA ASP A 179 8.43 -1.40 -8.48
C ASP A 179 8.39 -2.92 -8.33
N ALA A 180 8.57 -3.44 -7.11
CA ALA A 180 8.40 -4.86 -6.82
C ALA A 180 6.99 -5.34 -7.14
N THR A 181 5.95 -4.59 -6.73
CA THR A 181 4.56 -4.96 -7.02
C THR A 181 4.28 -4.98 -8.52
N LEU A 182 4.72 -3.96 -9.25
CA LEU A 182 4.57 -3.88 -10.71
C LEU A 182 5.39 -4.95 -11.42
N PHE A 183 6.54 -5.33 -10.87
CA PHE A 183 7.33 -6.44 -11.37
C PHE A 183 6.52 -7.73 -11.23
N PHE A 184 6.03 -8.09 -10.04
CA PHE A 184 5.25 -9.31 -9.78
C PHE A 184 3.86 -9.34 -10.42
N SER A 185 3.30 -8.19 -10.80
CA SER A 185 2.04 -8.10 -11.54
C SER A 185 2.17 -8.48 -13.03
N ARG A 186 3.40 -8.64 -13.54
CA ARG A 186 3.63 -9.13 -14.91
C ARG A 186 3.30 -10.62 -14.97
N GLY A 187 2.99 -11.16 -16.15
CA GLY A 187 2.74 -12.60 -16.32
C GLY A 187 4.01 -13.48 -16.35
N THR A 188 5.19 -12.88 -16.25
CA THR A 188 6.53 -13.50 -16.41
C THR A 188 7.35 -13.76 -15.13
N PRO A 189 7.17 -13.05 -14.00
CA PRO A 189 7.90 -13.30 -12.77
C PRO A 189 7.59 -14.71 -12.27
N ASN A 190 8.65 -15.46 -12.02
CA ASN A 190 8.55 -16.76 -11.38
C ASN A 190 8.83 -16.62 -9.89
N LEU A 191 8.43 -17.64 -9.14
CA LEU A 191 8.60 -17.73 -7.70
C LEU A 191 10.05 -17.54 -7.24
N ALA A 192 11.03 -17.85 -8.10
CA ALA A 192 12.43 -17.70 -7.77
C ALA A 192 12.92 -16.24 -7.76
N MET A 193 12.14 -15.32 -8.33
CA MET A 193 12.45 -13.88 -8.29
C MET A 193 12.07 -13.21 -6.98
N VAL A 194 11.35 -13.91 -6.10
CA VAL A 194 10.92 -13.36 -4.80
C VAL A 194 12.11 -13.01 -3.93
N ILE A 195 13.08 -13.91 -3.77
CA ILE A 195 14.27 -13.66 -2.93
C ILE A 195 15.11 -12.48 -3.49
N PRO A 196 15.47 -12.43 -4.79
CA PRO A 196 16.16 -11.27 -5.34
C PRO A 196 15.40 -9.94 -5.17
N ALA A 197 14.06 -9.96 -5.28
CA ALA A 197 13.26 -8.76 -5.05
C ALA A 197 13.27 -8.34 -3.57
N MET A 198 13.16 -9.29 -2.65
CA MET A 198 13.29 -9.03 -1.22
C MET A 198 14.68 -8.51 -0.86
N ASP A 199 15.75 -9.06 -1.44
CA ASP A 199 17.13 -8.61 -1.21
C ASP A 199 17.31 -7.16 -1.65
N TYR A 200 16.72 -6.81 -2.79
CA TYR A 200 16.73 -5.45 -3.31
C TYR A 200 15.98 -4.47 -2.40
N ILE A 201 14.77 -4.84 -1.93
CA ILE A 201 14.01 -4.05 -0.96
C ILE A 201 14.80 -3.88 0.34
N ASP A 202 15.39 -4.95 0.86
CA ASP A 202 16.18 -4.94 2.09
C ASP A 202 17.37 -3.98 2.00
N LYS A 203 18.07 -4.00 0.86
CA LYS A 203 19.19 -3.10 0.57
C LYS A 203 18.74 -1.63 0.55
N VAL A 204 17.62 -1.33 -0.12
CA VAL A 204 17.08 0.05 -0.19
C VAL A 204 16.68 0.52 1.20
N PHE A 205 15.98 -0.31 1.98
CA PHE A 205 15.57 0.03 3.34
C PHE A 205 16.76 0.25 4.27
N THR A 206 17.75 -0.65 4.24
CA THR A 206 18.97 -0.52 5.06
C THR A 206 19.73 0.74 4.71
N THR A 207 19.86 1.07 3.42
CA THR A 207 20.53 2.29 2.96
C THR A 207 19.77 3.54 3.44
N GLY A 208 18.44 3.54 3.35
CA GLY A 208 17.60 4.65 3.82
C GLY A 208 17.66 4.85 5.34
N MET A 209 17.67 3.76 6.12
CA MET A 209 17.79 3.82 7.58
C MET A 209 19.10 4.47 8.04
N LEU A 210 20.21 4.18 7.35
CA LEU A 210 21.54 4.68 7.71
C LEU A 210 21.80 6.12 7.23
N ASN A 211 21.00 6.63 6.28
CA ASN A 211 21.22 7.94 5.68
C ASN A 211 20.61 9.06 6.53
N GLN A 212 21.37 9.48 7.55
CA GLN A 212 20.97 10.53 8.50
C GLN A 212 20.87 11.93 7.89
N GLN A 213 21.56 12.20 6.77
CA GLN A 213 21.55 13.51 6.12
C GLN A 213 20.33 13.70 5.22
N GLN A 214 19.87 12.64 4.56
CA GLN A 214 18.79 12.73 3.57
C GLN A 214 17.41 12.46 4.16
N PHE A 215 17.28 11.64 5.20
CA PHE A 215 15.99 11.20 5.74
C PHE A 215 15.71 11.69 7.15
N ASN A 216 14.49 12.18 7.35
CA ASN A 216 13.96 12.55 8.64
C ASN A 216 13.97 11.33 9.59
N PRO A 217 14.25 11.52 10.89
CA PRO A 217 14.08 10.48 11.93
C PRO A 217 12.80 9.65 11.77
N ALA A 218 11.66 10.28 11.45
CA ALA A 218 10.38 9.66 11.14
C ALA A 218 10.49 8.52 10.11
N ILE A 219 11.06 8.84 8.95
CA ILE A 219 11.20 7.92 7.82
C ILE A 219 12.20 6.81 8.17
N ARG A 220 13.29 7.14 8.85
CA ARG A 220 14.30 6.14 9.26
C ARG A 220 13.74 5.14 10.26
N SER A 221 12.97 5.60 11.24
CA SER A 221 12.28 4.73 12.17
C SER A 221 11.26 3.85 11.44
N ALA A 222 10.42 4.44 10.56
CA ALA A 222 9.47 3.67 9.75
C ALA A 222 10.15 2.58 8.90
N LEU A 223 11.31 2.88 8.29
CA LEU A 223 12.11 1.90 7.55
C LEU A 223 12.63 0.76 8.43
N GLY A 224 13.05 1.06 9.66
CA GLY A 224 13.44 0.03 10.63
C GLY A 224 12.31 -0.95 10.94
N HIS A 225 11.09 -0.44 11.10
CA HIS A 225 9.92 -1.28 11.29
C HIS A 225 9.59 -2.09 10.03
N ALA A 226 9.63 -1.46 8.85
CA ALA A 226 9.41 -2.15 7.58
C ALA A 226 10.44 -3.28 7.34
N LYS A 227 11.69 -3.09 7.76
CA LYS A 227 12.73 -4.13 7.70
C LYS A 227 12.43 -5.30 8.65
N ASN A 228 11.94 -5.04 9.86
CA ASN A 228 11.52 -6.12 10.77
C ASN A 228 10.38 -6.95 10.15
N THR A 229 9.42 -6.30 9.51
CA THR A 229 8.38 -6.99 8.74
C THR A 229 8.97 -7.80 7.58
N LEU A 230 9.92 -7.25 6.84
CA LEU A 230 10.61 -7.97 5.75
C LEU A 230 11.37 -9.20 6.27
N ASN A 231 12.04 -9.10 7.43
CA ASN A 231 12.71 -10.23 8.08
C ASN A 231 11.73 -11.36 8.44
N LYS A 232 10.50 -11.03 8.86
CA LYS A 232 9.45 -12.04 9.08
C LYS A 232 9.13 -12.79 7.78
N TYR A 233 9.02 -12.08 6.66
CA TYR A 233 8.80 -12.72 5.35
C TYR A 233 9.98 -13.58 4.90
N TYR A 234 11.23 -13.19 5.21
CA TYR A 234 12.38 -14.07 4.96
C TYR A 234 12.25 -15.38 5.73
N SER A 235 11.94 -15.33 7.02
CA SER A 235 11.73 -16.54 7.84
C SER A 235 10.63 -17.45 7.28
N LEU A 236 9.53 -16.88 6.77
CA LEU A 236 8.44 -17.63 6.14
C LEU A 236 8.84 -18.23 4.78
N THR A 237 9.62 -17.49 3.99
CA THR A 237 10.15 -17.96 2.71
C THR A 237 11.12 -19.11 2.91
N ASP A 238 12.00 -19.00 3.92
CA ASP A 238 12.97 -20.04 4.28
C ASP A 238 12.32 -21.29 4.88
N SER A 239 11.19 -21.18 5.58
CA SER A 239 10.46 -22.33 6.12
C SER A 239 9.61 -23.04 5.06
N SER A 240 9.23 -22.35 3.98
CA SER A 240 8.38 -22.89 2.92
C SER A 240 9.10 -23.94 2.06
N LYS A 241 8.51 -25.13 1.98
CA LYS A 241 8.97 -26.24 1.11
C LYS A 241 9.00 -25.82 -0.36
N VAL A 242 8.04 -25.01 -0.78
CA VAL A 242 7.87 -24.58 -2.17
C VAL A 242 9.05 -23.70 -2.60
N TYR A 243 9.43 -22.71 -1.79
CA TYR A 243 10.59 -21.87 -2.05
C TYR A 243 11.90 -22.66 -2.01
N ARG A 244 12.06 -23.59 -1.05
CA ARG A 244 13.24 -24.48 -1.00
C ARG A 244 13.42 -25.32 -2.26
N VAL A 245 12.34 -25.88 -2.82
CA VAL A 245 12.38 -26.67 -4.06
C VAL A 245 12.76 -25.79 -5.25
N VAL A 246 12.21 -24.58 -5.33
CA VAL A 246 12.52 -23.63 -6.41
C VAL A 246 13.97 -23.18 -6.35
N MET A 247 14.47 -22.84 -5.18
CA MET A 247 15.87 -22.44 -5.00
C MET A 247 16.83 -23.61 -5.25
N GLY A 248 16.52 -24.81 -4.75
CA GLY A 248 17.32 -26.00 -5.03
C GLY A 248 17.46 -26.31 -6.52
N LYS A 249 16.43 -26.03 -7.33
CA LYS A 249 16.48 -26.19 -8.81
C LYS A 249 17.31 -25.13 -9.53
N GLN A 250 17.47 -23.93 -8.96
CA GLN A 250 18.31 -22.89 -9.56
C GLN A 250 19.81 -23.16 -9.39
N PHE A 251 20.22 -23.82 -8.30
CA PHE A 251 21.63 -24.17 -8.05
C PHE A 251 22.12 -25.44 -8.76
N ILE A 252 21.22 -26.19 -9.43
CA ILE A 252 21.55 -27.42 -10.18
C ILE A 252 21.73 -27.13 -11.68
N ARG A 253 21.99 -25.87 -12.07
CA ARG A 253 22.21 -25.48 -13.47
C ARG A 253 23.63 -25.00 -13.73
#